data_AF-A0A9X7M0J8-F1
#
_entry.id   AF-A0A9X7M0J8-F1
#
_cell.length_a   1.000
_cell.length_b   1.000
_cell.length_c   1.000
_cell.angle_alpha   90.00
_cell.angle_beta   90.00
_cell.angle_gamma   90.00
#
_symmetry.space_group_name_H-M   'P 1'
#
loop_
_entity.id
_entity.type
_entity.pdbx_description
1 polymer ?
#
loop_
_entity_poly.entity_id
_entity_poly.type
_entity_poly.pdbx_seq_one_letter_code
_entity_poly.pdbx_strand_id
1 'polypeptide(L)' 'MVLGNCHDSVVSDVMSNCESCGKEIYFGEEYRDIDGDYIHDETECIQRYVESHSIKKVAGE' A
#
# COMPACT_ATOMS: atom_id res chain seq x y z
N MET A 1 16.15 -30.91 8.40
CA MET A 1 15.12 -29.89 8.15
C MET A 1 15.58 -28.64 8.88
N VAL A 2 16.23 -27.73 8.17
CA VAL A 2 16.75 -26.49 8.78
C VAL A 2 15.52 -25.64 9.09
N LEU A 3 15.15 -25.55 10.38
CA LEU A 3 14.15 -24.60 10.84
C LEU A 3 14.62 -23.22 10.37
N GLY A 4 13.79 -22.57 9.56
CA GLY A 4 14.07 -21.26 9.03
C GLY A 4 14.43 -20.31 10.17
N ASN A 5 15.59 -19.68 10.05
CA ASN A 5 15.94 -18.55 10.89
C ASN A 5 14.93 -17.44 10.57
N CYS A 6 13.84 -17.36 11.34
CA CYS A 6 12.86 -16.26 11.31
C CYS A 6 13.41 -15.01 12.01
N HIS A 7 14.72 -14.79 11.91
CA HIS A 7 15.44 -13.69 12.52
C HIS A 7 16.01 -12.80 11.42
N ASP A 8 15.10 -12.24 10.63
CA ASP A 8 15.32 -10.93 10.02
C ASP A 8 14.16 -10.05 10.50
N SER A 9 14.07 -9.91 11.83
CA SER A 9 13.30 -8.82 12.44
C SER A 9 14.07 -7.55 12.14
N VAL A 10 14.00 -7.09 10.88
CA VAL A 10 14.26 -5.71 10.55
C VAL A 10 13.30 -4.94 11.44
N VAL A 11 13.86 -4.16 12.36
CA VAL A 11 13.13 -3.15 13.15
C VAL A 11 12.10 -2.54 12.22
N SER A 12 10.83 -2.91 12.43
CA SER A 12 9.81 -2.65 11.43
C SER A 12 9.40 -1.21 11.61
N ASP A 13 10.20 -0.30 11.07
CA ASP A 13 9.80 1.08 10.77
C ASP A 13 8.68 1.12 9.71
N VAL A 14 8.08 -0.04 9.37
CA VAL A 14 6.89 -0.17 8.55
C VAL A 14 5.71 0.41 9.32
N MET A 15 5.18 1.53 8.81
CA MET A 15 3.97 2.16 9.28
C MET A 15 2.74 1.37 8.83
N SER A 16 2.65 1.08 7.54
CA SER A 16 1.50 0.42 6.93
C SER A 16 1.90 -0.23 5.61
N ASN A 17 0.97 -0.86 4.92
CA ASN A 17 1.18 -1.39 3.57
C ASN A 17 0.37 -0.58 2.56
N CYS A 18 0.95 -0.41 1.37
CA CYS A 18 0.36 0.33 0.27
C CYS A 18 -0.73 -0.51 -0.38
N GLU A 19 -1.98 -0.07 -0.30
CA GLU A 19 -3.14 -0.80 -0.86
C GLU A 19 -3.07 -0.93 -2.39
N SER A 20 -2.27 -0.10 -3.05
CA SER A 20 -2.09 -0.14 -4.51
C SER A 20 -1.09 -1.19 -4.98
N CYS A 21 0.10 -1.22 -4.38
CA CYS A 21 1.23 -2.04 -4.84
C CYS A 21 1.57 -3.20 -3.90
N GLY A 22 0.96 -3.24 -2.71
CA GLY A 22 1.19 -4.27 -1.68
C GLY A 22 2.56 -4.18 -1.00
N LYS A 23 3.32 -3.11 -1.24
CA LYS A 23 4.63 -2.87 -0.59
C LYS A 23 4.44 -2.16 0.74
N GLU A 24 5.41 -2.33 1.62
CA GLU A 24 5.46 -1.65 2.92
C GLU A 24 5.71 -0.14 2.74
N ILE A 25 5.08 0.66 3.59
CA ILE A 25 5.26 2.10 3.75
C ILE A 25 6.03 2.29 5.07
N TYR A 26 7.18 2.93 5.00
CA TYR A 26 8.06 3.15 6.14
C TYR A 26 7.82 4.52 6.79
N PHE A 27 8.11 4.64 8.09
CA PHE A 27 8.04 5.89 8.83
C PHE A 27 8.99 6.92 8.21
N GLY A 28 8.42 8.04 7.74
CA GLY A 28 9.16 9.12 7.08
C GLY A 28 9.13 9.08 5.55
N GLU A 29 8.54 8.04 4.94
CA GLU A 29 8.22 8.06 3.51
C GLU A 29 7.00 8.92 3.21
N GLU A 30 6.94 9.43 1.98
CA GLU A 30 5.78 10.18 1.49
C GLU A 30 4.66 9.22 1.09
N TYR A 31 3.54 9.31 1.81
CA TYR A 31 2.35 8.53 1.56
C TYR A 31 1.09 9.41 1.62
N ARG A 32 0.03 8.89 1.03
CA ARG A 32 -1.30 9.47 0.98
C ARG A 32 -2.27 8.54 1.69
N ASP A 33 -3.03 9.12 2.60
CA ASP A 33 -4.19 8.49 3.23
C ASP A 33 -5.44 8.82 2.39
N ILE A 34 -6.17 7.78 1.96
CA ILE A 34 -7.42 7.89 1.22
C ILE A 34 -8.44 6.98 1.89
N ASP A 35 -9.40 7.53 2.64
CA ASP A 35 -10.44 6.75 3.32
C ASP A 35 -9.91 5.65 4.27
N GLY A 36 -8.71 5.85 4.84
CA GLY A 36 -8.04 4.83 5.67
C GLY A 36 -7.17 3.84 4.89
N ASP A 37 -7.12 3.96 3.55
CA ASP A 37 -6.15 3.27 2.71
C ASP A 37 -4.86 4.09 2.59
N TYR A 38 -3.74 3.48 2.96
CA TYR A 38 -2.43 4.08 2.84
C TYR A 38 -1.84 3.74 1.48
N ILE A 39 -1.32 4.74 0.76
CA ILE A 39 -0.76 4.56 -0.59
C ILE A 39 0.51 5.39 -0.69
N HIS A 40 1.56 4.89 -1.33
CA HIS A 40 2.72 5.73 -1.67
C HIS A 40 2.31 6.97 -2.48
N ASP A 41 2.94 8.12 -2.25
CA ASP A 41 2.75 9.33 -3.06
C ASP A 41 3.45 9.21 -4.44
N GLU A 42 3.49 7.99 -4.98
CA GLU A 42 3.95 7.68 -6.32
C GLU A 42 2.77 7.71 -7.28
N THR A 43 2.92 8.41 -8.41
CA THR A 43 1.88 8.48 -9.46
C THR A 43 1.41 7.11 -9.91
N GLU A 44 2.31 6.12 -9.98
CA GLU A 44 1.96 4.74 -10.33
C GLU A 44 1.02 4.09 -9.30
N CYS A 45 1.33 4.25 -8.01
CA CYS A 45 0.50 3.74 -6.92
C CYS A 45 -0.85 4.46 -6.89
N ILE A 46 -0.87 5.79 -7.04
CA ILE A 46 -2.12 6.57 -7.07
C ILE A 46 -2.98 6.18 -8.27
N GLN A 47 -2.39 6.07 -9.47
CA GLN A 47 -3.14 5.71 -10.68
C GLN A 47 -3.77 4.33 -10.54
N ARG A 48 -2.99 3.31 -10.13
CA ARG A 48 -3.49 1.94 -9.96
C ARG A 48 -4.55 1.84 -8.88
N TYR A 49 -4.39 2.58 -7.78
CA TYR A 49 -5.40 2.65 -6.74
C TYR A 49 -6.68 3.27 -7.27
N VAL A 50 -6.60 4.43 -7.95
CA VAL A 50 -7.77 5.07 -8.55
C VAL A 50 -8.40 4.16 -9.60
N GLU A 51 -7.66 3.44 -10.43
CA GLU A 51 -8.24 2.50 -11.39
C GLU A 51 -8.99 1.33 -10.71
N SER A 52 -8.48 0.84 -9.58
CA SER A 52 -9.08 -0.24 -8.81
C SER A 52 -10.27 0.21 -7.96
N HIS A 53 -10.15 1.36 -7.29
CA HIS A 53 -11.15 1.96 -6.40
C HIS A 53 -12.14 2.88 -7.13
N SER A 54 -11.87 3.27 -8.37
CA SER A 54 -12.86 3.90 -9.23
C SER A 54 -13.87 2.83 -9.60
N ILE A 55 -14.83 2.67 -8.70
CA ILE A 55 -16.14 2.13 -8.99
C ILE A 55 -16.58 2.92 -10.21
N LYS A 56 -16.49 2.30 -11.39
CA LYS A 56 -17.06 2.85 -12.63
C LYS A 56 -18.50 3.14 -12.26
N LYS A 57 -18.81 4.41 -11.99
CA LYS A 57 -20.17 4.86 -11.79
C LYS A 57 -20.81 4.63 -13.14
N VAL A 58 -21.40 3.45 -13.33
CA VAL A 58 -22.17 3.17 -14.51
C VAL A 58 -23.34 4.13 -14.40
N ALA A 59 -23.34 5.15 -15.25
CA ALA A 59 -24.47 6.03 -15.39
C ALA A 59 -25.53 5.21 -16.15
N GLY A 60 -26.36 4.49 -15.42
CA GLY A 60 -27.49 3.74 -15.95
C GLY A 60 -27.84 2.58 -15.03
N GLU A 61 -28.96 2.69 -14.29
CA GLU A 61 -30.31 2.44 -14.81
C GLU A 61 -31.32 3.39 -14.15
#